data_AF-L0NFS8-F1
#
_entry.id   AF-L0NFS8-F1
#
_cell.length_a   1.000
_cell.length_b   1.000
_cell.length_c   1.000
_cell.angle_alpha   90.00
_cell.angle_beta   90.00
_cell.angle_gamma   90.00
#
_symmetry.space_group_name_H-M   'P 1'
#
loop_
_entity.id
_entity.type
_entity.pdbx_description
1 polymer ?
#
loop_
_entity_poly.entity_id
_entity_poly.type
_entity_poly.pdbx_seq_one_letter_code
_entity_poly.pdbx_strand_id
1 'polypeptide(L)'
;MTTGFNVRKRGEYRWEVTDRRKKSALQVIDITYDPRKRAFSGTAKRRYTKVSPWQKEKPVTPAQIELAKRAIGPEEVARCIAASLADSRSSLPDPAPATAVASPFGDFLYR
;
A
#
# COMPACT_ATOMS: atom_id res chain seq x y z
N MET A 1 15.59 -14.37 10.21
CA MET A 1 14.20 -14.84 10.32
C MET A 1 13.55 -14.15 11.50
N THR A 2 12.62 -13.21 11.27
CA THR A 2 12.08 -12.31 12.31
C THR A 2 11.03 -13.03 13.15
N THR A 3 11.50 -13.76 14.15
CA THR A 3 10.79 -14.69 15.06
C THR A 3 9.79 -13.99 16.00
N GLY A 4 8.74 -13.41 15.44
CA GLY A 4 7.75 -12.73 16.27
C GLY A 4 6.47 -12.25 15.59
N PHE A 5 6.45 -12.21 14.25
CA PHE A 5 5.29 -11.80 13.49
C PHE A 5 4.70 -13.00 12.76
N ASN A 6 3.38 -13.07 12.74
CA ASN A 6 2.64 -13.92 11.82
C ASN A 6 1.89 -13.00 10.86
N VAL A 7 2.21 -13.08 9.57
CA VAL A 7 1.55 -12.28 8.54
C VAL A 7 0.66 -13.21 7.72
N ARG A 8 -0.60 -12.85 7.57
CA ARG A 8 -1.58 -13.55 6.72
C ARG A 8 -2.10 -12.61 5.66
N LYS A 9 -1.97 -12.99 4.40
CA LYS A 9 -2.61 -12.30 3.29
C LYS A 9 -4.08 -12.71 3.25
N ARG A 10 -4.99 -11.74 3.35
CA ARG A 10 -6.45 -11.94 3.35
C ARG A 10 -7.08 -11.57 2.01
N GLY A 11 -6.39 -10.76 1.21
CA GLY A 11 -6.83 -10.31 -0.11
C GLY A 11 -5.70 -9.63 -0.86
N GLU A 12 -6.01 -9.06 -2.02
CA GLU A 12 -5.02 -8.52 -2.96
C GLU A 12 -4.20 -7.37 -2.38
N TYR A 13 -4.80 -6.59 -1.47
CA TYR A 13 -4.15 -5.50 -0.74
C TYR A 13 -4.49 -5.49 0.75
N ARG A 14 -4.76 -6.67 1.32
CA ARG A 14 -5.19 -6.80 2.72
C ARG A 14 -4.35 -7.82 3.45
N TRP A 15 -3.80 -7.41 4.59
CA TRP A 15 -2.96 -8.24 5.44
C TRP A 15 -3.40 -8.16 6.89
N GLU A 16 -3.33 -9.30 7.54
CA GLU A 16 -3.51 -9.47 8.97
C GLU A 16 -2.13 -9.76 9.57
N VAL A 17 -1.60 -8.82 10.36
CA VAL A 17 -0.32 -8.95 11.05
C VAL A 17 -0.57 -9.21 12.52
N THR A 18 -0.21 -10.40 12.97
CA THR A 18 -0.22 -10.75 14.40
C THR A 18 1.17 -10.59 14.99
N ASP A 19 1.34 -9.62 15.88
CA ASP A 19 2.54 -9.47 16.70
C ASP A 19 2.41 -10.36 17.96
N ARG A 20 3.31 -11.34 18.05
CA ARG A 20 3.42 -12.29 19.17
C ARG A 20 4.69 -12.08 19.99
N ARG A 21 5.44 -11.00 19.76
CA ARG A 21 6.72 -10.75 20.44
C ARG A 21 6.55 -10.52 21.94
N LYS A 22 5.44 -9.94 22.36
CA LYS A 22 5.12 -9.78 23.79
C LYS A 22 4.28 -10.96 24.28
N LYS A 23 4.88 -11.82 25.11
CA LYS A 23 4.18 -12.93 25.79
C LYS A 23 2.95 -12.46 26.59
N SER A 24 2.99 -11.23 27.11
CA SER A 24 1.94 -10.60 27.90
C SER A 24 0.82 -9.96 27.09
N ALA A 25 1.03 -9.67 25.81
CA ALA A 25 0.04 -8.98 24.98
C ALA A 25 0.17 -9.40 23.51
N LEU A 26 -0.88 -10.02 22.99
CA LEU A 26 -0.99 -10.35 21.58
C LEU A 26 -1.69 -9.21 20.86
N GLN A 27 -1.10 -8.73 19.76
CA GLN A 27 -1.66 -7.66 18.95
C GLN A 27 -1.95 -8.17 17.55
N VAL A 28 -3.14 -7.86 17.03
CA VAL A 28 -3.52 -8.11 15.63
C VAL A 28 -3.74 -6.76 14.98
N ILE A 29 -3.12 -6.56 13.82
CA ILE A 29 -3.18 -5.36 13.02
C ILE A 29 -3.69 -5.78 11.65
N ASP A 30 -4.92 -5.40 11.33
CA ASP A 30 -5.50 -5.56 10.01
C ASP A 30 -5.21 -4.30 9.22
N ILE A 31 -4.38 -4.41 8.17
CA ILE A 31 -4.08 -3.31 7.27
C ILE A 31 -4.56 -3.60 5.86
N THR A 32 -5.09 -2.57 5.22
CA THR A 32 -5.52 -2.55 3.83
C THR A 32 -4.83 -1.40 3.13
N TYR A 33 -4.26 -1.66 1.97
CA TYR A 33 -3.71 -0.63 1.10
C TYR A 33 -4.77 -0.19 0.08
N ASP A 34 -5.01 1.11 0.01
CA ASP A 34 -5.85 1.73 -1.01
C ASP A 34 -4.94 2.32 -2.10
N PRO A 35 -4.88 1.74 -3.31
CA PRO A 35 -4.01 2.21 -4.39
C PRO A 35 -4.41 3.59 -4.92
N ARG A 36 -5.68 3.97 -4.83
CA ARG A 36 -6.17 5.29 -5.30
C ARG A 36 -5.72 6.40 -4.36
N LYS A 37 -5.85 6.16 -3.05
CA LYS A 37 -5.43 7.11 -2.01
C LYS A 37 -3.95 7.02 -1.68
N ARG A 38 -3.25 6.01 -2.22
CA ARG A 38 -1.85 5.68 -1.93
C ARG A 38 -1.57 5.56 -0.43
N ALA A 39 -2.56 5.08 0.33
CA ALA A 39 -2.55 5.11 1.79
C ALA A 39 -2.86 3.74 2.38
N PHE A 40 -2.21 3.43 3.50
CA PHE A 40 -2.55 2.28 4.33
C PHE A 40 -3.57 2.69 5.39
N SER A 41 -4.62 1.90 5.55
CA SER A 41 -5.66 2.09 6.57
C SER A 41 -6.02 0.75 7.21
N GLY A 42 -6.74 0.79 8.33
CA GLY A 42 -7.26 -0.44 8.94
C GLY A 42 -7.52 -0.32 10.43
N THR A 43 -7.62 -1.47 11.09
CA THR A 43 -7.89 -1.58 12.53
C THR A 43 -6.84 -2.41 13.25
N ALA A 44 -6.64 -2.12 14.53
CA ALA A 44 -5.80 -2.89 15.42
C ALA A 44 -6.58 -3.27 16.68
N LYS A 45 -6.37 -4.49 17.15
CA LYS A 45 -6.87 -4.98 18.43
C LYS A 45 -5.77 -5.64 19.23
N ARG A 46 -5.89 -5.53 20.55
CA ARG A 46 -4.97 -6.11 21.51
C ARG A 46 -5.69 -7.06 22.44
N ARG A 47 -5.00 -8.11 22.85
CA ARG A 47 -5.40 -9.04 23.88
C ARG A 47 -4.31 -9.10 24.92
N TYR A 48 -4.61 -8.65 26.13
CA TYR A 48 -3.70 -8.76 27.26
C TYR A 48 -3.90 -10.14 27.89
N THR A 49 -2.85 -10.95 27.99
CA THR A 49 -2.90 -12.38 28.38
C THR A 49 -3.65 -13.32 27.42
N LYS A 50 -3.43 -14.64 27.54
CA LYS A 50 -4.11 -15.67 26.74
C LYS A 50 -5.57 -15.93 27.14
N VAL A 51 -6.03 -15.36 28.26
CA VAL A 51 -7.32 -15.69 28.89
C VAL A 51 -8.30 -14.51 28.86
N SER A 52 -7.82 -13.26 28.79
CA SER A 52 -8.70 -12.08 28.75
C SER A 52 -9.36 -11.85 27.39
N PRO A 53 -10.49 -11.11 27.32
CA PRO A 53 -11.14 -10.78 26.05
C PRO A 53 -10.29 -9.85 25.18
N TRP A 54 -10.60 -9.82 23.88
CA TRP A 54 -10.04 -8.82 22.97
C TRP A 54 -10.54 -7.43 23.33
N GLN A 55 -9.63 -6.45 23.28
CA GLN A 55 -10.05 -5.05 23.33
C GLN A 55 -10.83 -4.66 22.08
N LYS A 56 -11.66 -3.62 22.21
CA LYS A 56 -12.32 -2.97 21.08
C LYS A 56 -11.29 -2.61 20.01
N GLU A 57 -11.68 -2.83 18.76
CA GLU A 57 -10.89 -2.45 17.60
C GLU A 57 -10.69 -0.93 17.58
N LYS A 58 -9.45 -0.51 17.40
CA LYS A 58 -9.06 0.89 17.29
C LYS A 58 -8.51 1.14 15.90
N PRO A 59 -8.60 2.37 15.37
CA PRO A 59 -7.90 2.72 14.14
C PRO A 59 -6.40 2.49 14.31
N VAL A 60 -5.75 2.02 13.24
CA VAL A 60 -4.31 1.74 13.23
C VAL A 60 -3.54 3.05 13.38
N THR A 61 -2.54 3.06 14.25
CA THR A 61 -1.66 4.22 14.41
C THR A 61 -0.52 4.21 13.38
N PRO A 62 0.08 5.36 13.03
CA PRO A 62 1.21 5.40 12.08
C PRO A 62 2.35 4.44 12.44
N ALA A 63 2.68 4.33 13.73
CA ALA A 63 3.71 3.40 14.22
C ALA A 63 3.35 1.93 13.97
N GLN A 64 2.06 1.58 14.04
CA GLN A 64 1.58 0.23 13.76
C GLN A 64 1.57 -0.07 12.25
N ILE A 65 1.29 0.94 11.41
CA ILE A 65 1.42 0.82 9.95
C ILE A 65 2.87 0.50 9.58
N GLU A 66 3.83 1.25 10.10
CA GLU A 66 5.25 1.01 9.84
C GLU A 66 5.71 -0.37 10.29
N LEU A 67 5.22 -0.82 11.44
CA LEU A 67 5.49 -2.16 11.96
C LEU A 67 4.87 -3.25 11.06
N ALA A 68 3.65 -3.03 10.56
CA ALA A 68 3.00 -3.95 9.64
C ALA A 68 3.72 -3.99 8.28
N LYS A 69 4.15 -2.85 7.72
CA LYS A 69 4.98 -2.78 6.50
C LYS A 69 6.27 -3.59 6.66
N ARG A 70 6.98 -3.42 7.78
CA ARG A 70 8.19 -4.19 8.09
C ARG A 70 7.91 -5.69 8.22
N ALA A 71 6.75 -6.06 8.74
CA ALA A 71 6.36 -7.47 8.91
C ALA A 71 5.99 -8.14 7.59
N ILE A 72 5.23 -7.46 6.72
CA ILE A 72 4.85 -7.98 5.40
C ILE A 72 6.10 -8.10 4.50
N GLY A 73 7.02 -7.15 4.60
CA GLY A 73 8.29 -7.14 3.89
C GLY A 73 8.30 -6.19 2.68
N PRO A 74 9.51 -5.87 2.17
CA PRO A 74 9.70 -4.83 1.16
C PRO A 74 9.08 -5.18 -0.20
N GLU A 75 9.03 -6.46 -0.57
CA GLU A 75 8.50 -6.89 -1.88
C GLU A 75 7.00 -6.59 -2.04
N GLU A 76 6.18 -6.94 -1.04
CA GLU A 76 4.74 -6.66 -1.10
C GLU A 76 4.46 -5.16 -0.98
N VAL A 77 5.27 -4.41 -0.22
CA VAL A 77 5.16 -2.95 -0.17
C VAL A 77 5.47 -2.33 -1.54
N ALA A 78 6.50 -2.82 -2.23
CA ALA A 78 6.82 -2.40 -3.59
C ALA A 78 5.69 -2.73 -4.57
N ARG A 79 5.05 -3.90 -4.43
CA ARG A 79 3.88 -4.28 -5.23
C ARG A 79 2.70 -3.32 -5.02
N CYS A 80 2.43 -2.90 -3.78
CA CYS A 80 1.41 -1.88 -3.49
C CYS A 80 1.70 -0.57 -4.23
N ILE A 81 2.94 -0.08 -4.15
CA ILE A 81 3.36 1.16 -4.80
C ILE A 81 3.24 1.02 -6.32
N ALA A 82 3.69 -0.10 -6.90
CA ALA A 82 3.57 -0.37 -8.33
C ALA A 82 2.10 -0.37 -8.80
N ALA A 83 1.19 -0.96 -8.03
CA ALA A 83 -0.24 -0.94 -8.33
C ALA A 83 -0.81 0.48 -8.36
N SER A 84 -0.40 1.33 -7.41
CA SER A 84 -0.83 2.74 -7.40
C SER A 84 -0.30 3.56 -8.59
N LEU A 85 0.91 3.23 -9.07
CA LEU A 85 1.50 3.86 -10.25
C LEU A 85 0.81 3.37 -11.54
N ALA A 86 0.43 2.10 -11.60
CA ALA A 86 -0.31 1.53 -12.73
C ALA A 86 -1.70 2.18 -12.87
N ASP A 87 -2.44 2.33 -11.77
CA ASP A 87 -3.76 2.99 -11.76
C ASP A 87 -3.67 4.48 -12.18
N SER A 88 -2.58 5.15 -11.79
CA SER A 88 -2.32 6.53 -12.21
C SER A 88 -1.98 6.65 -13.71
N ARG A 89 -1.40 5.60 -14.31
CA ARG A 89 -1.07 5.55 -15.73
C ARG A 89 -2.28 5.40 -16.63
N SER A 90 -3.36 4.82 -16.12
CA SER A 90 -4.67 4.74 -16.79
C SER A 90 -5.45 6.06 -16.77
N SER A 91 -4.96 7.08 -16.05
CA SER A 91 -5.56 8.43 -16.01
C SER A 91 -4.78 9.47 -16.84
N LEU A 92 -3.80 9.05 -17.65
CA LEU A 92 -3.30 9.92 -18.71
C LEU A 92 -4.44 10.09 -19.71
N PRO A 93 -4.92 11.32 -19.99
CA PRO A 93 -5.70 11.54 -21.19
C PRO A 93 -4.85 11.05 -22.36
N ASP A 94 -5.47 10.35 -23.31
CA ASP A 94 -4.83 9.96 -24.57
C ASP A 94 -3.92 11.10 -25.03
N PRO A 95 -2.67 10.82 -25.45
CA PRO A 95 -1.89 11.85 -26.10
C PRO A 95 -2.75 12.33 -27.28
N ALA A 96 -3.30 13.55 -27.15
CA ALA A 96 -4.11 14.16 -28.18
C ALA A 96 -3.39 13.95 -29.51
N PRO A 97 -4.10 13.50 -30.57
CA PRO A 97 -3.45 13.18 -31.83
C PRO A 97 -2.57 14.36 -32.20
N ALA A 98 -1.26 14.13 -32.31
CA ALA A 98 -0.28 15.17 -32.52
C ALA A 98 -0.79 16.06 -33.66
N THR A 99 -1.32 17.23 -33.31
CA THR A 99 -1.74 18.20 -34.30
C THR A 99 -0.48 18.48 -35.09
N ALA A 100 -0.43 17.99 -36.32
CA ALA A 100 0.65 18.23 -37.24
C ALA A 100 0.76 19.75 -37.34
N VAL A 101 1.73 20.31 -36.64
CA VAL A 101 2.09 21.72 -36.79
C VAL A 101 2.67 21.77 -38.19
N ALA A 102 1.84 22.18 -39.15
CA ALA A 102 2.27 22.51 -40.48
C ALA A 102 3.34 23.61 -40.34
N SER A 103 4.60 23.23 -40.51
CA SER A 103 5.72 24.16 -40.59
C SER A 103 5.45 25.14 -41.74
N PRO A 104 5.37 26.46 -41.49
CA PRO A 104 5.24 27.45 -42.54
C PRO A 104 6.62 27.92 -43.02
N PHE A 105 7.61 27.03 -43.07
CA PHE A 105 8.86 27.35 -43.76
C PHE A 105 8.69 27.00 -45.23
N GLY A 106 8.12 27.98 -45.93
CA GLY A 106 8.01 27.99 -47.38
C GLY A 106 9.38 27.87 -48.04
N ASP A 107 9.34 27.24 -49.20
CA ASP A 107 10.34 27.20 -50.24
C ASP A 107 11.38 28.33 -50.21
N PHE A 108 12.60 28.01 -49.82
CA PHE A 108 13.78 28.61 -50.44
C PHE A 108 14.31 27.62 -51.48
N LEU A 109 13.58 27.54 -52.60
CA LEU A 109 14.10 26.96 -53.83
C LEU A 109 15.08 27.93 -54.48
N TYR A 110 16.29 27.43 -54.65
CA TYR A 110 17.33 27.87 -55.56
C TYR A 110 16.79 28.56 -56.83
N ARG A 111 17.17 29.83 -57.05
CA ARG A 111 17.80 30.29 -58.30
C ARG A 111 18.39 31.69 -58.17
#